data_AF-A0A950K753-F1
#
_entry.id   AF-A0A950K753-F1
#
_cell.length_a   1.000
_cell.length_b   1.000
_cell.length_c   1.000
_cell.angle_alpha   90.00
_cell.angle_beta   90.00
_cell.angle_gamma   90.00
#
_symmetry.space_group_name_H-M   'P 1'
#
loop_
_entity.id
_entity.type
_entity.pdbx_description
1 polymer ?
#
loop_
_entity_poly.entity_id
_entity_poly.type
_entity_poly.pdbx_seq_one_letter_code
_entity_poly.pdbx_strand_id
1 'polypeptide(L)'
;MRTTILVVLALRFAASPAVAPDPHVDAVTRIVEGAKGKVEKTADCQSLKLVDLAVPGAGPHDHRTEDPYDAAFFEHLGHITTLESLNVISTKFNDEWMAPIARLTNLKTLRFVNNGKLTDAGMEQLAGLKNLETFTFVGTAITGSAYAKFDGFTKLTRVSHRGSSIHDEGLKQLCEHLPNLESLSLAHAKFTDAGAPNLAKLTKLKGLELGASKATAQALESVLKLPLEYLQLGEGFEGPECIPLIKGIPTLKRLTLTNAAKFSDAELTAVSGLTQLEHLEIKAPFPDERLPLLKDFAFLKSMRLVPVKDPFPAETEAKIKALLPKTQIQFK
;
A
#
# COMPACT_ATOMS: atom_id res chain seq x y z
N MET A 1 -40.61 -43.17 55.32
CA MET A 1 -40.28 -43.14 53.87
C MET A 1 -40.97 -41.95 53.24
N ARG A 2 -40.24 -40.89 52.88
CA ARG A 2 -40.75 -39.76 52.08
C ARG A 2 -39.92 -39.73 50.80
N THR A 3 -40.56 -40.03 49.68
CA THR A 3 -39.91 -40.10 48.36
C THR A 3 -40.09 -38.75 47.68
N THR A 4 -38.98 -38.03 47.51
CA THR A 4 -38.91 -36.77 46.75
C THR A 4 -38.92 -37.09 45.26
N ILE A 5 -39.91 -36.62 44.51
CA ILE A 5 -39.94 -36.70 43.04
C ILE A 5 -39.19 -35.49 42.48
N LEU A 6 -38.05 -35.73 41.84
CA LEU A 6 -37.30 -34.73 41.09
C LEU A 6 -37.87 -34.66 39.67
N VAL A 7 -38.49 -33.54 39.31
CA VAL A 7 -38.90 -33.26 37.92
C VAL A 7 -37.70 -32.64 37.19
N VAL A 8 -37.08 -33.41 36.30
CA VAL A 8 -36.04 -32.90 35.40
C VAL A 8 -36.71 -32.20 34.22
N LEU A 9 -36.66 -30.87 34.22
CA LEU A 9 -37.10 -30.04 33.10
C LEU A 9 -36.04 -30.10 31.99
N ALA A 10 -36.26 -30.93 30.97
CA ALA A 10 -35.41 -30.94 29.78
C ALA A 10 -35.69 -29.69 28.93
N LEU A 11 -34.79 -28.70 28.98
CA LEU A 11 -34.78 -27.62 27.99
C LEU A 11 -34.48 -28.23 26.61
N ARG A 12 -35.51 -28.28 25.75
CA ARG A 12 -35.31 -28.51 24.31
C ARG A 12 -34.74 -27.22 23.71
N PHE A 13 -33.46 -27.22 23.37
CA PHE A 13 -32.94 -26.26 22.39
C PHE A 13 -33.62 -26.55 21.06
N ALA A 14 -34.54 -25.67 20.64
CA ALA A 14 -35.01 -25.67 19.27
C ALA A 14 -33.79 -25.31 18.40
N ALA A 15 -33.33 -26.26 17.59
CA ALA A 15 -32.40 -25.96 16.50
C ALA A 15 -33.08 -24.92 15.62
N SER A 16 -32.51 -23.72 15.51
CA SER A 16 -32.94 -22.76 14.50
C SER A 16 -32.88 -23.44 13.13
N PRO A 17 -33.89 -23.27 12.26
CA PRO A 17 -33.84 -23.82 10.92
C PRO A 17 -32.57 -23.30 10.25
N ALA A 18 -31.74 -24.23 9.76
CA ALA A 18 -30.55 -23.88 9.00
C ALA A 18 -30.99 -23.01 7.82
N VAL A 19 -30.65 -21.71 7.85
CA VAL A 19 -30.86 -20.80 6.74
C VAL A 19 -30.08 -21.39 5.57
N ALA A 20 -30.76 -21.59 4.43
CA ALA A 20 -30.08 -22.06 3.23
C ALA A 20 -28.93 -21.09 2.89
N PRO A 21 -27.73 -21.58 2.58
CA PRO A 21 -26.60 -20.72 2.31
C PRO A 21 -26.90 -19.82 1.10
N ASP A 22 -26.50 -18.54 1.20
CA ASP A 22 -26.70 -17.55 0.14
C ASP A 22 -25.99 -18.05 -1.15
N PRO A 23 -26.70 -18.17 -2.29
CA PRO A 23 -26.13 -18.73 -3.51
C PRO A 23 -24.97 -17.89 -4.06
N HIS A 24 -24.94 -16.58 -3.81
CA HIS A 24 -23.81 -15.73 -4.19
C HIS A 24 -22.59 -16.00 -3.30
N VAL A 25 -22.81 -16.18 -1.98
CA VAL A 25 -21.74 -16.51 -1.03
C VAL A 25 -21.12 -17.86 -1.36
N ASP A 26 -21.94 -18.87 -1.66
CA ASP A 26 -21.46 -20.20 -2.04
C ASP A 26 -20.70 -20.18 -3.38
N ALA A 27 -21.23 -19.49 -4.39
CA ALA A 27 -20.57 -19.36 -5.68
C ALA A 27 -19.20 -18.68 -5.58
N VAL A 28 -19.13 -17.55 -4.87
CA VAL A 28 -17.89 -16.80 -4.65
C VAL A 28 -16.90 -17.64 -3.84
N THR A 29 -17.33 -18.23 -2.72
CA THR A 29 -16.46 -19.06 -1.87
C THR A 29 -15.83 -20.20 -2.66
N ARG A 30 -16.65 -20.96 -3.41
CA ARG A 30 -16.18 -22.10 -4.20
C ARG A 30 -15.14 -21.68 -5.26
N ILE A 31 -15.38 -20.58 -5.97
CA ILE A 31 -14.48 -20.11 -7.03
C ILE A 31 -13.17 -19.59 -6.42
N VAL A 32 -13.24 -18.78 -5.36
CA VAL A 32 -12.07 -18.20 -4.70
C VAL A 32 -11.18 -19.29 -4.09
N GLU A 33 -11.76 -20.22 -3.34
CA GLU A 33 -10.99 -21.32 -2.72
C GLU A 33 -10.41 -22.27 -3.79
N GLY A 34 -11.18 -22.55 -4.87
CA GLY A 34 -10.69 -23.33 -6.01
C GLY A 34 -9.51 -22.67 -6.72
N ALA A 35 -9.47 -21.33 -6.76
CA ALA A 35 -8.36 -20.54 -7.29
C ALA A 35 -7.22 -20.31 -6.28
N LYS A 36 -7.29 -20.93 -5.08
CA LYS A 36 -6.35 -20.76 -3.97
C LYS A 36 -6.29 -19.33 -3.40
N GLY A 37 -7.32 -18.53 -3.67
CA GLY A 37 -7.58 -17.27 -2.97
C GLY A 37 -8.05 -17.53 -1.54
N LYS A 38 -8.47 -16.46 -0.85
CA LYS A 38 -8.94 -16.54 0.54
C LYS A 38 -10.26 -15.83 0.71
N VAL A 39 -11.14 -16.41 1.52
CA VAL A 39 -12.34 -15.73 2.00
C VAL A 39 -12.37 -15.74 3.52
N GLU A 40 -13.01 -14.74 4.11
CA GLU A 40 -13.32 -14.73 5.53
C GLU A 40 -14.81 -14.49 5.71
N LYS A 41 -15.47 -15.36 6.48
CA LYS A 41 -16.91 -15.28 6.75
C LYS A 41 -17.22 -14.23 7.83
N THR A 42 -18.45 -13.73 7.82
CA THR A 42 -19.04 -12.97 8.93
C THR A 42 -19.13 -13.84 10.20
N ALA A 43 -19.28 -13.22 11.37
CA ALA A 43 -19.30 -13.94 12.65
C ALA A 43 -20.46 -14.96 12.78
N ASP A 44 -21.57 -14.71 12.10
CA ASP A 44 -22.73 -15.60 12.00
C ASP A 44 -22.58 -16.68 10.89
N CYS A 45 -21.46 -16.67 10.16
CA CYS A 45 -21.16 -17.54 9.03
C CYS A 45 -22.16 -17.47 7.86
N GLN A 46 -23.00 -16.43 7.79
CA GLN A 46 -24.03 -16.29 6.75
C GLN A 46 -23.53 -15.55 5.49
N SER A 47 -22.45 -14.78 5.58
CA SER A 47 -21.90 -14.03 4.45
C SER A 47 -20.38 -13.91 4.51
N LEU A 48 -19.80 -13.11 3.61
CA LEU A 48 -18.36 -12.84 3.58
C LEU A 48 -18.06 -11.40 4.02
N LYS A 49 -16.99 -11.24 4.79
CA LYS A 49 -16.43 -9.93 5.16
C LYS A 49 -15.12 -9.61 4.43
N LEU A 50 -14.39 -10.63 3.96
CA LEU A 50 -13.17 -10.46 3.19
C LEU A 50 -13.11 -11.44 2.03
N VAL A 51 -12.66 -10.95 0.87
CA VAL A 51 -12.34 -11.75 -0.31
C VAL A 51 -10.98 -11.33 -0.85
N ASP A 52 -10.07 -12.29 -1.00
CA ASP A 52 -8.76 -12.14 -1.59
C ASP A 52 -8.61 -13.04 -2.82
N LEU A 53 -8.51 -12.41 -3.97
CA LEU A 53 -8.46 -13.05 -5.29
C LEU A 53 -7.04 -13.33 -5.75
N ALA A 54 -6.02 -13.25 -4.88
CA ALA A 54 -4.65 -13.54 -5.25
C ALA A 54 -4.51 -14.92 -5.88
N VAL A 55 -4.00 -14.94 -7.10
CA VAL A 55 -3.67 -16.19 -7.81
C VAL A 55 -2.21 -16.54 -7.53
N PRO A 56 -1.90 -17.71 -6.95
CA PRO A 56 -0.52 -18.07 -6.65
C PRO A 56 0.38 -18.08 -7.88
N GLY A 57 1.56 -17.44 -7.78
CA GLY A 57 2.51 -17.32 -8.87
C GLY A 57 2.18 -16.23 -9.90
N ALA A 58 1.05 -15.54 -9.77
CA ALA A 58 0.69 -14.42 -10.62
C ALA A 58 1.44 -13.14 -10.22
N GLY A 59 1.89 -12.36 -11.20
CA GLY A 59 2.67 -11.14 -11.00
C GLY A 59 2.49 -10.15 -12.16
N PRO A 60 3.27 -9.05 -12.20
CA PRO A 60 3.18 -8.02 -13.25
C PRO A 60 3.44 -8.53 -14.67
N HIS A 61 4.10 -9.69 -14.81
CA HIS A 61 4.40 -10.35 -16.08
C HIS A 61 3.65 -11.68 -16.22
N ASP A 62 2.51 -11.83 -15.55
CA ASP A 62 1.66 -12.99 -15.73
C ASP A 62 1.06 -12.98 -17.15
N HIS A 63 1.45 -13.96 -17.95
CA HIS A 63 0.99 -14.15 -19.33
C HIS A 63 -0.13 -15.19 -19.43
N ARG A 64 -0.81 -15.52 -18.32
CA ARG A 64 -1.88 -16.51 -18.34
C ARG A 64 -2.97 -16.15 -19.34
N THR A 65 -3.33 -17.15 -20.14
CA THR A 65 -4.40 -17.05 -21.13
C THR A 65 -5.77 -17.15 -20.50
N GLU A 66 -5.89 -17.78 -19.33
CA GLU A 66 -7.15 -17.97 -18.61
C GLU A 66 -7.10 -17.30 -17.23
N ASP A 67 -8.21 -16.67 -16.84
CA ASP A 67 -8.38 -16.10 -15.51
C ASP A 67 -9.47 -16.89 -14.79
N PRO A 68 -9.28 -17.31 -13.53
CA PRO A 68 -10.34 -17.98 -12.78
C PRO A 68 -11.54 -17.07 -12.49
N TYR A 69 -11.42 -15.76 -12.66
CA TYR A 69 -12.47 -14.78 -12.41
C TYR A 69 -12.92 -14.11 -13.71
N ASP A 70 -14.23 -14.12 -13.96
CA ASP A 70 -14.88 -13.51 -15.12
C ASP A 70 -15.97 -12.50 -14.68
N ALA A 71 -16.70 -11.95 -15.66
CA ALA A 71 -17.79 -11.00 -15.39
C ALA A 71 -18.89 -11.60 -14.49
N ALA A 72 -19.22 -12.87 -14.65
CA ALA A 72 -20.25 -13.54 -13.85
C ALA A 72 -19.81 -13.69 -12.39
N PHE A 73 -18.54 -14.02 -12.15
CA PHE A 73 -17.96 -14.02 -10.82
C PHE A 73 -18.12 -12.66 -10.12
N PHE A 74 -17.75 -11.56 -10.79
CA PHE A 74 -17.86 -10.22 -10.20
C PHE A 74 -19.30 -9.78 -10.00
N GLU A 75 -20.23 -10.21 -10.85
CA GLU A 75 -21.66 -10.00 -10.63
C GLU A 75 -22.12 -10.66 -9.33
N HIS A 76 -21.78 -11.94 -9.09
CA HIS A 76 -22.08 -12.61 -7.81
C HIS A 76 -21.44 -11.90 -6.62
N LEU A 77 -20.17 -11.51 -6.72
CA LEU A 77 -19.46 -10.78 -5.66
C LEU A 77 -20.18 -9.48 -5.29
N GLY A 78 -20.74 -8.77 -6.28
CA GLY A 78 -21.47 -7.52 -6.09
C GLY A 78 -22.79 -7.63 -5.31
N HIS A 79 -23.26 -8.84 -4.99
CA HIS A 79 -24.42 -9.08 -4.10
C HIS A 79 -24.01 -9.25 -2.63
N ILE A 80 -22.72 -9.48 -2.37
CA ILE A 80 -22.18 -9.71 -1.02
C ILE A 80 -21.92 -8.36 -0.33
N THR A 81 -22.99 -7.62 -0.04
CA THR A 81 -22.91 -6.23 0.48
C THR A 81 -22.34 -6.13 1.90
N THR A 82 -22.10 -7.25 2.60
CA THR A 82 -21.40 -7.30 3.89
C THR A 82 -19.89 -7.17 3.77
N LEU A 83 -19.34 -7.18 2.55
CA LEU A 83 -17.91 -7.20 2.32
C LEU A 83 -17.23 -5.91 2.83
N GLU A 84 -16.22 -6.07 3.69
CA GLU A 84 -15.43 -4.96 4.23
C GLU A 84 -14.04 -4.86 3.57
N SER A 85 -13.53 -5.95 3.00
CA SER A 85 -12.22 -5.99 2.35
C SER A 85 -12.24 -6.79 1.05
N LEU A 86 -11.75 -6.19 -0.03
CA LEU A 86 -11.58 -6.84 -1.33
C LEU A 86 -10.16 -6.63 -1.88
N ASN A 87 -9.48 -7.74 -2.16
CA ASN A 87 -8.19 -7.74 -2.87
C ASN A 87 -8.35 -8.41 -4.24
N VAL A 88 -8.12 -7.66 -5.31
CA VAL A 88 -8.07 -8.12 -6.69
C VAL A 88 -6.61 -8.04 -7.14
N ILE A 89 -5.92 -9.19 -7.24
CA ILE A 89 -4.46 -9.21 -7.43
C ILE A 89 -4.11 -10.05 -8.66
N SER A 90 -3.43 -9.42 -9.61
CA SER A 90 -2.96 -10.00 -10.86
C SER A 90 -4.08 -10.78 -11.56
N THR A 91 -5.19 -10.10 -11.86
CA THR A 91 -6.32 -10.65 -12.63
C THR A 91 -6.58 -9.84 -13.90
N LYS A 92 -7.42 -10.36 -14.79
CA LYS A 92 -7.88 -9.66 -16.01
C LYS A 92 -8.97 -8.61 -15.75
N PHE A 93 -9.18 -8.24 -14.48
CA PHE A 93 -10.11 -7.20 -14.09
C PHE A 93 -9.87 -5.90 -14.88
N ASN A 94 -10.96 -5.28 -15.31
CA ASN A 94 -10.99 -4.07 -16.13
C ASN A 94 -12.26 -3.25 -15.80
N ASP A 95 -12.39 -2.09 -16.43
CA ASP A 95 -13.45 -1.12 -16.12
C ASP A 95 -14.87 -1.67 -16.30
N GLU A 96 -15.09 -2.61 -17.23
CA GLU A 96 -16.42 -3.21 -17.49
C GLU A 96 -16.95 -4.00 -16.30
N TRP A 97 -16.06 -4.50 -15.43
CA TRP A 97 -16.43 -5.32 -14.27
C TRP A 97 -16.53 -4.51 -12.97
N MET A 98 -16.46 -3.18 -13.05
CA MET A 98 -16.47 -2.33 -11.86
C MET A 98 -17.87 -2.08 -11.28
N ALA A 99 -18.91 -2.08 -12.11
CA ALA A 99 -20.27 -1.77 -11.65
C ALA A 99 -20.75 -2.67 -10.48
N PRO A 100 -20.48 -3.99 -10.47
CA PRO A 100 -20.74 -4.82 -9.30
C PRO A 100 -19.98 -4.43 -8.03
N ILE A 101 -18.71 -4.02 -8.16
CA ILE A 101 -17.88 -3.58 -7.02
C ILE A 101 -18.42 -2.29 -6.41
N ALA A 102 -18.95 -1.38 -7.24
CA ALA A 102 -19.55 -0.12 -6.79
C ALA A 102 -20.78 -0.32 -5.86
N ARG A 103 -21.40 -1.51 -5.86
CA ARG A 103 -22.51 -1.85 -4.94
C ARG A 103 -22.05 -2.15 -3.51
N LEU A 104 -20.76 -2.44 -3.31
CA LEU A 104 -20.18 -2.91 -2.04
C LEU A 104 -19.85 -1.75 -1.09
N THR A 105 -20.89 -1.00 -0.71
CA THR A 105 -20.76 0.26 0.05
C THR A 105 -20.20 0.12 1.47
N ASN A 106 -20.09 -1.11 2.01
CA ASN A 106 -19.46 -1.40 3.30
C ASN A 106 -17.94 -1.61 3.22
N LEU A 107 -17.34 -1.57 2.02
CA LEU A 107 -15.90 -1.71 1.86
C LEU A 107 -15.14 -0.63 2.64
N LYS A 108 -14.19 -1.10 3.46
CA LYS A 108 -13.19 -0.31 4.18
C LYS A 108 -11.82 -0.41 3.51
N THR A 109 -11.51 -1.56 2.92
CA THR A 109 -10.24 -1.82 2.20
C THR A 109 -10.52 -2.31 0.79
N LEU A 110 -9.96 -1.61 -0.20
CA LEU A 110 -10.05 -2.00 -1.61
C LEU A 110 -8.67 -1.97 -2.25
N ARG A 111 -8.24 -3.10 -2.82
CA ARG A 111 -6.93 -3.26 -3.43
C ARG A 111 -7.05 -3.88 -4.82
N PHE A 112 -6.49 -3.20 -5.81
CA PHE A 112 -6.22 -3.69 -7.15
C PHE A 112 -4.71 -3.65 -7.39
N VAL A 113 -4.12 -4.77 -7.78
CA VAL A 113 -2.67 -4.90 -7.96
C VAL A 113 -2.41 -5.62 -9.25
N ASN A 114 -1.60 -5.02 -10.14
CA ASN A 114 -1.26 -5.53 -11.46
C ASN A 114 -2.48 -5.75 -12.38
N ASN A 115 -3.49 -4.90 -12.27
CA ASN A 115 -4.64 -4.86 -13.17
C ASN A 115 -4.46 -3.75 -14.21
N GLY A 116 -3.52 -3.94 -15.13
CA GLY A 116 -3.05 -2.89 -16.05
C GLY A 116 -4.11 -2.29 -16.99
N LYS A 117 -5.26 -2.95 -17.16
CA LYS A 117 -6.39 -2.47 -17.96
C LYS A 117 -7.37 -1.59 -17.19
N LEU A 118 -7.18 -1.42 -15.89
CA LEU A 118 -8.02 -0.56 -15.07
C LEU A 118 -7.63 0.91 -15.26
N THR A 119 -8.60 1.76 -15.60
CA THR A 119 -8.41 3.20 -15.87
C THR A 119 -9.26 4.07 -14.95
N ASP A 120 -9.21 5.40 -15.16
CA ASP A 120 -10.08 6.34 -14.46
C ASP A 120 -11.58 6.03 -14.69
N ALA A 121 -11.99 5.50 -15.86
CA ALA A 121 -13.39 5.18 -16.13
C ALA A 121 -13.95 4.09 -15.21
N GLY A 122 -13.13 3.10 -14.85
CA GLY A 122 -13.47 2.14 -13.80
C GLY A 122 -13.46 2.82 -12.43
N MET A 123 -12.38 3.52 -12.09
CA MET A 123 -12.22 4.14 -10.78
C MET A 123 -13.33 5.15 -10.42
N GLU A 124 -13.85 5.91 -11.39
CA GLU A 124 -14.96 6.86 -11.20
C GLU A 124 -16.24 6.20 -10.66
N GLN A 125 -16.51 4.95 -11.04
CA GLN A 125 -17.68 4.21 -10.55
C GLN A 125 -17.61 3.93 -9.04
N LEU A 126 -16.43 4.07 -8.43
CA LEU A 126 -16.21 3.86 -7.00
C LEU A 126 -16.51 5.10 -6.15
N ALA A 127 -16.97 6.21 -6.75
CA ALA A 127 -17.32 7.46 -6.06
C ALA A 127 -18.36 7.30 -4.92
N GLY A 128 -19.16 6.23 -4.95
CA GLY A 128 -20.12 5.89 -3.90
C GLY A 128 -19.53 5.21 -2.65
N LEU A 129 -18.29 4.70 -2.72
CA LEU A 129 -17.68 3.88 -1.66
C LEU A 129 -17.07 4.72 -0.52
N LYS A 130 -17.89 5.56 0.12
CA LYS A 130 -17.44 6.56 1.12
C LYS A 130 -16.98 5.97 2.46
N ASN A 131 -17.15 4.66 2.65
CA ASN A 131 -16.64 3.94 3.82
C ASN A 131 -15.19 3.48 3.69
N LEU A 132 -14.56 3.68 2.53
CA LEU A 132 -13.16 3.30 2.33
C LEU A 132 -12.22 4.05 3.28
N GLU A 133 -11.36 3.29 3.92
CA GLU A 133 -10.28 3.73 4.82
C GLU A 133 -8.91 3.57 4.15
N THR A 134 -8.74 2.50 3.35
CA THR A 134 -7.53 2.22 2.58
C THR A 134 -7.85 1.89 1.12
N PHE A 135 -7.12 2.53 0.21
CA PHE A 135 -7.27 2.35 -1.23
C PHE A 135 -5.92 2.07 -1.90
N THR A 136 -5.80 0.99 -2.67
CA THR A 136 -4.54 0.64 -3.35
C THR A 136 -4.81 0.28 -4.81
N PHE A 137 -4.20 1.01 -5.73
CA PHE A 137 -4.12 0.67 -7.14
C PHE A 137 -2.67 0.63 -7.57
N VAL A 138 -2.13 -0.57 -7.73
CA VAL A 138 -0.73 -0.76 -8.09
C VAL A 138 -0.65 -1.31 -9.50
N GLY A 139 0.18 -0.70 -10.36
CA GLY A 139 0.38 -1.15 -11.74
C GLY A 139 -0.91 -1.09 -12.57
N THR A 140 -1.57 0.07 -12.55
CA THR A 140 -2.82 0.33 -13.31
C THR A 140 -2.61 1.47 -14.31
N ALA A 141 -3.58 1.71 -15.20
CA ALA A 141 -3.55 2.82 -16.14
C ALA A 141 -4.24 4.09 -15.60
N ILE A 142 -4.54 4.15 -14.30
CA ILE A 142 -5.19 5.29 -13.64
C ILE A 142 -4.28 6.53 -13.69
N THR A 143 -4.86 7.66 -14.10
CA THR A 143 -4.19 8.96 -14.20
C THR A 143 -4.48 9.90 -13.03
N GLY A 144 -5.52 9.57 -12.25
CA GLY A 144 -5.98 10.37 -11.11
C GLY A 144 -7.11 11.35 -11.47
N SER A 145 -7.52 11.40 -12.74
CA SER A 145 -8.66 12.22 -13.19
C SER A 145 -9.97 11.81 -12.51
N ALA A 146 -10.12 10.53 -12.17
CA ALA A 146 -11.30 10.01 -11.46
C ALA A 146 -11.58 10.70 -10.12
N TYR A 147 -10.55 11.25 -9.46
CA TYR A 147 -10.71 11.91 -8.16
C TYR A 147 -11.63 13.14 -8.21
N ALA A 148 -11.85 13.75 -9.38
CA ALA A 148 -12.82 14.82 -9.54
C ALA A 148 -14.29 14.40 -9.23
N LYS A 149 -14.54 13.09 -9.05
CA LYS A 149 -15.84 12.53 -8.64
C LYS A 149 -15.87 12.09 -7.17
N PHE A 150 -14.75 12.20 -6.45
CA PHE A 150 -14.58 11.60 -5.11
C PHE A 150 -15.03 12.56 -3.99
N ASP A 151 -16.33 12.82 -3.94
CA ASP A 151 -16.90 13.74 -2.94
C ASP A 151 -17.17 13.06 -1.59
N GLY A 152 -16.57 13.60 -0.53
CA GLY A 152 -16.86 13.21 0.85
C GLY A 152 -16.12 11.94 1.31
N PHE A 153 -14.97 11.62 0.73
CA PHE A 153 -14.08 10.53 1.16
C PHE A 153 -13.30 10.89 2.43
N THR A 154 -14.02 11.16 3.51
CA THR A 154 -13.44 11.66 4.77
C THR A 154 -12.80 10.57 5.63
N LYS A 155 -13.09 9.29 5.37
CA LYS A 155 -12.51 8.15 6.09
C LYS A 155 -11.20 7.64 5.48
N LEU A 156 -10.89 8.04 4.25
CA LEU A 156 -9.74 7.51 3.53
C LEU A 156 -8.45 8.12 4.08
N THR A 157 -7.59 7.28 4.65
CA THR A 157 -6.34 7.71 5.30
C THR A 157 -5.10 7.17 4.58
N ARG A 158 -5.25 6.11 3.77
CA ARG A 158 -4.12 5.46 3.09
C ARG A 158 -4.41 5.22 1.62
N VAL A 159 -3.59 5.81 0.75
CA VAL A 159 -3.67 5.65 -0.70
C VAL A 159 -2.33 5.20 -1.28
N SER A 160 -2.37 4.25 -2.21
CA SER A 160 -1.22 3.84 -2.99
C SER A 160 -1.57 3.79 -4.47
N HIS A 161 -0.76 4.45 -5.28
CA HIS A 161 -0.81 4.51 -6.74
C HIS A 161 0.52 4.09 -7.37
N ARG A 162 1.26 3.18 -6.72
CA ARG A 162 2.57 2.74 -7.23
C ARG A 162 2.44 2.17 -8.65
N GLY A 163 3.23 2.66 -9.60
CA GLY A 163 3.20 2.19 -10.98
C GLY A 163 1.94 2.58 -11.74
N SER A 164 1.12 3.50 -11.21
CA SER A 164 0.02 4.13 -11.93
C SER A 164 0.49 5.42 -12.61
N SER A 165 -0.30 5.95 -13.53
CA SER A 165 0.06 7.10 -14.37
C SER A 165 -0.37 8.45 -13.79
N ILE A 166 -0.32 8.61 -12.46
CA ILE A 166 -0.72 9.86 -11.78
C ILE A 166 0.12 11.03 -12.29
N HIS A 167 -0.50 11.94 -13.05
CA HIS A 167 0.11 13.16 -13.59
C HIS A 167 -0.27 14.39 -12.76
N ASP A 168 0.20 15.58 -13.15
CA ASP A 168 0.02 16.83 -12.37
C ASP A 168 -1.44 17.14 -12.03
N GLU A 169 -2.33 17.12 -13.04
CA GLU A 169 -3.75 17.36 -12.79
C GLU A 169 -4.38 16.27 -11.92
N GLY A 170 -4.07 14.98 -12.14
CA GLY A 170 -4.57 13.89 -11.30
C GLY A 170 -4.07 13.98 -9.85
N LEU A 171 -2.83 14.42 -9.63
CA LEU A 171 -2.28 14.69 -8.31
C LEU A 171 -3.01 15.84 -7.62
N LYS A 172 -3.31 16.92 -8.36
CA LYS A 172 -4.13 18.02 -7.85
C LYS A 172 -5.51 17.52 -7.40
N GLN A 173 -6.20 16.75 -8.24
CA GLN A 173 -7.53 16.21 -7.92
C GLN A 173 -7.50 15.30 -6.69
N LEU A 174 -6.50 14.41 -6.60
CA LEU A 174 -6.27 13.54 -5.44
C LEU A 174 -6.13 14.37 -4.15
N CYS A 175 -5.26 15.38 -4.17
CA CYS A 175 -4.99 16.22 -2.99
C CYS A 175 -6.19 17.09 -2.58
N GLU A 176 -7.05 17.47 -3.52
CA GLU A 176 -8.26 18.27 -3.25
C GLU A 176 -9.39 17.45 -2.61
N HIS A 177 -9.54 16.19 -3.01
CA HIS A 177 -10.68 15.36 -2.60
C HIS A 177 -10.39 14.42 -1.43
N LEU A 178 -9.12 14.26 -1.04
CA LEU A 178 -8.69 13.38 0.04
C LEU A 178 -7.97 14.12 1.19
N PRO A 179 -8.64 15.05 1.89
CA PRO A 179 -8.01 15.93 2.87
C PRO A 179 -7.50 15.22 4.14
N ASN A 180 -7.91 13.97 4.37
CA ASN A 180 -7.57 13.20 5.56
C ASN A 180 -6.47 12.15 5.35
N LEU A 181 -5.75 12.20 4.23
CA LEU A 181 -4.66 11.25 3.99
C LEU A 181 -3.54 11.40 5.02
N GLU A 182 -3.17 10.25 5.58
CA GLU A 182 -2.03 10.07 6.47
C GLU A 182 -0.88 9.33 5.79
N SER A 183 -1.18 8.53 4.75
CA SER A 183 -0.18 7.81 3.96
C SER A 183 -0.50 7.89 2.47
N LEU A 184 0.49 8.30 1.66
CA LEU A 184 0.39 8.37 0.20
C LEU A 184 1.63 7.73 -0.45
N SER A 185 1.41 6.89 -1.45
CA SER A 185 2.48 6.30 -2.25
C SER A 185 2.29 6.60 -3.73
N LEU A 186 3.31 7.23 -4.33
CA LEU A 186 3.36 7.68 -5.72
C LEU A 186 4.64 7.20 -6.42
N ALA A 187 5.13 5.99 -6.11
CA ALA A 187 6.29 5.45 -6.81
C ALA A 187 5.99 5.18 -8.29
N HIS A 188 6.91 5.52 -9.18
CA HIS A 188 6.77 5.44 -10.63
C HIS A 188 5.57 6.22 -11.20
N ALA A 189 5.17 7.31 -10.54
CA ALA A 189 4.16 8.24 -11.02
C ALA A 189 4.67 9.11 -12.19
N LYS A 190 3.79 9.94 -12.76
CA LYS A 190 4.05 10.78 -13.95
C LYS A 190 3.92 12.27 -13.68
N PHE A 191 3.79 12.69 -12.41
CA PHE A 191 3.80 14.09 -12.03
C PHE A 191 5.19 14.72 -12.23
N THR A 192 5.22 16.05 -12.27
CA THR A 192 6.40 16.89 -12.42
C THR A 192 6.45 17.91 -11.27
N ASP A 193 7.48 18.76 -11.25
CA ASP A 193 7.58 19.85 -10.28
C ASP A 193 6.36 20.80 -10.31
N ALA A 194 5.63 20.88 -11.42
CA ALA A 194 4.44 21.71 -11.54
C ALA A 194 3.24 21.18 -10.70
N GLY A 195 3.10 19.86 -10.57
CA GLY A 195 2.01 19.25 -9.79
C GLY A 195 2.30 19.17 -8.29
N ALA A 196 3.58 19.06 -7.91
CA ALA A 196 4.03 18.82 -6.55
C ALA A 196 3.53 19.81 -5.48
N PRO A 197 3.34 21.12 -5.75
CA PRO A 197 2.80 22.06 -4.75
C PRO A 197 1.44 21.66 -4.17
N ASN A 198 0.65 20.84 -4.88
CA ASN A 198 -0.62 20.33 -4.37
C ASN A 198 -0.47 19.38 -3.17
N LEU A 199 0.67 18.70 -3.03
CA LEU A 199 0.96 17.81 -1.90
C LEU A 199 0.90 18.56 -0.56
N ALA A 200 1.24 19.86 -0.54
CA ALA A 200 1.18 20.69 0.66
C ALA A 200 -0.24 20.82 1.26
N LYS A 201 -1.29 20.51 0.48
CA LYS A 201 -2.69 20.47 0.96
C LYS A 201 -2.94 19.29 1.92
N LEU A 202 -2.14 18.22 1.85
CA LEU A 202 -2.29 17.01 2.66
C LEU A 202 -1.67 17.19 4.06
N THR A 203 -2.22 18.12 4.84
CA THR A 203 -1.67 18.56 6.13
C THR A 203 -1.63 17.49 7.22
N LYS A 204 -2.27 16.33 7.03
CA LYS A 204 -2.24 15.17 7.95
C LYS A 204 -1.26 14.08 7.51
N LEU A 205 -0.54 14.28 6.40
CA LEU A 205 0.31 13.28 5.80
C LEU A 205 1.53 13.01 6.69
N LYS A 206 1.66 11.76 7.14
CA LYS A 206 2.77 11.25 7.97
C LYS A 206 3.69 10.33 7.19
N GLY A 207 3.16 9.60 6.22
CA GLY A 207 3.91 8.70 5.35
C GLY A 207 3.81 9.13 3.90
N LEU A 208 4.95 9.36 3.26
CA LEU A 208 5.00 9.69 1.85
C LEU A 208 6.05 8.86 1.13
N GLU A 209 5.69 8.34 -0.04
CA GLU A 209 6.63 7.80 -0.99
C GLU A 209 6.55 8.54 -2.33
N LEU A 210 7.71 9.03 -2.78
CA LEU A 210 7.85 9.76 -4.03
C LEU A 210 8.74 8.99 -5.00
N GLY A 211 8.26 8.84 -6.23
CA GLY A 211 9.07 8.39 -7.36
C GLY A 211 8.44 8.84 -8.67
N ALA A 212 9.06 9.76 -9.38
CA ALA A 212 8.58 10.27 -10.66
C ALA A 212 9.77 10.70 -11.51
N SER A 213 9.89 10.13 -12.71
CA SER A 213 11.08 10.32 -13.56
C SER A 213 11.24 11.73 -14.12
N LYS A 214 10.21 12.58 -14.01
CA LYS A 214 10.18 13.96 -14.51
C LYS A 214 10.06 15.01 -13.41
N ALA A 215 10.14 14.62 -12.14
CA ALA A 215 10.21 15.53 -11.01
C ALA A 215 11.67 15.65 -10.53
N THR A 216 11.99 16.76 -9.87
CA THR A 216 13.32 17.08 -9.37
C THR A 216 13.28 17.40 -7.87
N ALA A 217 14.38 17.93 -7.32
CA ALA A 217 14.45 18.43 -5.95
C ALA A 217 13.37 19.50 -5.65
N GLN A 218 12.92 20.26 -6.67
CA GLN A 218 11.86 21.27 -6.50
C GLN A 218 10.53 20.64 -6.05
N ALA A 219 10.17 19.45 -6.53
CA ALA A 219 9.00 18.74 -6.03
C ALA A 219 9.12 18.38 -4.54
N LEU A 220 10.32 18.02 -4.06
CA LEU A 220 10.56 17.69 -2.65
C LEU A 220 10.43 18.94 -1.74
N GLU A 221 10.77 20.13 -2.23
CA GLU A 221 10.56 21.38 -1.49
C GLU A 221 9.10 21.60 -1.09
N SER A 222 8.16 21.11 -1.92
CA SER A 222 6.72 21.25 -1.69
C SER A 222 6.21 20.49 -0.47
N VAL A 223 6.97 19.52 0.06
CA VAL A 223 6.56 18.67 1.18
C VAL A 223 7.34 18.93 2.47
N LEU A 224 8.26 19.90 2.49
CA LEU A 224 9.10 20.16 3.67
C LEU A 224 8.30 20.58 4.91
N LYS A 225 7.14 21.21 4.70
CA LYS A 225 6.26 21.69 5.78
C LYS A 225 5.24 20.65 6.24
N LEU A 226 5.16 19.49 5.59
CA LEU A 226 4.24 18.42 5.99
C LEU A 226 4.77 17.72 7.26
N PRO A 227 3.88 17.19 8.12
CA PRO A 227 4.27 16.51 9.35
C PRO A 227 4.73 15.06 9.08
N LEU A 228 5.61 14.88 8.10
CA LEU A 228 6.08 13.57 7.67
C LEU A 228 6.93 12.94 8.77
N GLU A 229 6.59 11.71 9.14
CA GLU A 229 7.34 10.83 10.02
C GLU A 229 8.10 9.75 9.23
N TYR A 230 7.59 9.41 8.04
CA TYR A 230 8.15 8.45 7.10
C TYR A 230 8.22 9.03 5.68
N LEU A 231 9.41 8.92 5.07
CA LEU A 231 9.66 9.30 3.68
C LEU A 231 10.39 8.17 2.96
N GLN A 232 9.86 7.76 1.81
CA GLN A 232 10.52 6.85 0.90
C GLN A 232 10.80 7.56 -0.42
N LEU A 233 12.07 7.59 -0.83
CA LEU A 233 12.49 8.15 -2.10
C LEU A 233 12.85 7.02 -3.06
N GLY A 234 12.32 7.14 -4.27
CA GLY A 234 12.66 6.30 -5.41
C GLY A 234 13.08 7.15 -6.60
N GLU A 235 12.84 6.61 -7.80
CA GLU A 235 13.22 7.21 -9.07
C GLU A 235 12.94 8.73 -9.14
N GLY A 236 13.98 9.51 -9.42
CA GLY A 236 13.91 10.98 -9.51
C GLY A 236 14.32 11.73 -8.23
N PHE A 237 14.30 11.09 -7.06
CA PHE A 237 14.47 11.79 -5.77
C PHE A 237 15.70 11.36 -4.96
N GLU A 238 16.54 10.48 -5.51
CA GLU A 238 17.67 9.89 -4.79
C GLU A 238 19.01 10.58 -5.10
N GLY A 239 18.96 11.71 -5.79
CA GLY A 239 20.15 12.49 -6.14
C GLY A 239 20.66 13.39 -5.01
N PRO A 240 21.90 13.93 -5.15
CA PRO A 240 22.53 14.80 -4.16
C PRO A 240 21.79 16.11 -3.91
N GLU A 241 20.93 16.54 -4.84
CA GLU A 241 20.11 17.75 -4.67
C GLU A 241 18.93 17.53 -3.72
N CYS A 242 18.41 16.30 -3.62
CA CYS A 242 17.23 15.99 -2.81
C CYS A 242 17.58 15.70 -1.35
N ILE A 243 18.63 14.92 -1.10
CA ILE A 243 18.97 14.42 0.24
C ILE A 243 19.17 15.55 1.26
N PRO A 244 19.91 16.64 0.96
CA PRO A 244 20.10 17.73 1.92
C PRO A 244 18.79 18.44 2.31
N LEU A 245 17.80 18.49 1.41
CA LEU A 245 16.51 19.13 1.67
C LEU A 245 15.73 18.41 2.77
N ILE A 246 15.99 17.12 3.00
CA ILE A 246 15.32 16.32 4.05
C ILE A 246 15.54 16.92 5.45
N LYS A 247 16.62 17.68 5.67
CA LYS A 247 16.84 18.46 6.91
C LYS A 247 15.70 19.44 7.20
N GLY A 248 14.99 19.91 6.17
CA GLY A 248 13.81 20.76 6.28
C GLY A 248 12.56 20.08 6.82
N ILE A 249 12.58 18.75 7.00
CA ILE A 249 11.49 17.96 7.60
C ILE A 249 11.91 17.50 9.01
N PRO A 250 11.75 18.35 10.05
CA PRO A 250 12.24 18.04 11.39
C PRO A 250 11.47 16.91 12.08
N THR A 251 10.27 16.59 11.60
CA THR A 251 9.44 15.49 12.14
C THR A 251 9.86 14.12 11.62
N LEU A 252 10.74 14.06 10.61
CA LEU A 252 11.06 12.82 9.91
C LEU A 252 11.89 11.89 10.78
N LYS A 253 11.40 10.67 10.99
CA LYS A 253 12.08 9.64 11.80
C LYS A 253 12.57 8.47 10.97
N ARG A 254 11.96 8.22 9.81
CA ARG A 254 12.31 7.09 8.95
C ARG A 254 12.50 7.53 7.51
N LEU A 255 13.65 7.18 6.95
CA LEU A 255 13.99 7.39 5.54
C LEU A 255 14.27 6.04 4.86
N THR A 256 13.67 5.82 3.70
CA THR A 256 13.94 4.67 2.82
C THR A 256 14.42 5.17 1.46
N LEU A 257 15.53 4.64 0.97
CA LEU A 257 16.13 4.95 -0.33
C LEU A 257 16.18 3.66 -1.16
N THR A 258 15.34 3.55 -2.20
CA THR A 258 14.99 2.27 -2.86
C THR A 258 15.76 1.93 -4.12
N ASN A 259 16.37 2.90 -4.77
CA ASN A 259 17.17 2.79 -5.97
C ASN A 259 18.36 3.77 -5.93
N ALA A 260 19.08 3.73 -4.82
CA ALA A 260 20.31 4.47 -4.56
C ALA A 260 21.53 3.88 -5.29
N ALA A 261 21.34 3.33 -6.51
CA ALA A 261 22.39 2.68 -7.29
C ALA A 261 23.55 3.62 -7.65
N LYS A 262 23.26 4.93 -7.74
CA LYS A 262 24.23 5.99 -8.04
C LYS A 262 24.80 6.68 -6.79
N PHE A 263 24.53 6.16 -5.60
CA PHE A 263 25.08 6.75 -4.37
C PHE A 263 26.61 6.77 -4.41
N SER A 264 27.15 7.97 -4.21
CA SER A 264 28.53 8.27 -3.92
C SER A 264 28.73 8.55 -2.43
N ASP A 265 29.97 8.80 -2.04
CA ASP A 265 30.33 9.13 -0.66
C ASP A 265 29.72 10.48 -0.24
N ALA A 266 29.42 11.36 -1.22
CA ALA A 266 28.76 12.63 -0.97
C ALA A 266 27.32 12.44 -0.49
N GLU A 267 26.53 11.58 -1.15
CA GLU A 267 25.16 11.28 -0.70
C GLU A 267 25.19 10.60 0.67
N LEU A 268 26.09 9.64 0.88
CA LEU A 268 26.20 8.95 2.17
C LEU A 268 26.53 9.93 3.31
N THR A 269 27.46 10.87 3.07
CA THR A 269 27.80 11.94 4.01
C THR A 269 26.63 12.89 4.24
N ALA A 270 25.85 13.20 3.20
CA ALA A 270 24.66 14.04 3.34
C ALA A 270 23.61 13.36 4.23
N VAL A 271 23.38 12.05 4.08
CA VAL A 271 22.44 11.29 4.91
C VAL A 271 22.93 11.17 6.36
N SER A 272 24.24 10.99 6.61
CA SER A 272 24.76 10.94 7.99
C SER A 272 24.55 12.26 8.74
N GLY A 273 24.42 13.39 8.02
CA GLY A 273 24.02 14.68 8.60
C GLY A 273 22.54 14.79 8.99
N LEU A 274 21.69 13.82 8.65
CA LEU A 274 20.25 13.78 8.97
C LEU A 274 20.00 13.22 10.37
N THR A 275 20.54 13.90 11.38
CA THR A 275 20.53 13.47 12.79
C THR A 275 19.14 13.40 13.43
N GLN A 276 18.09 13.89 12.75
CA GLN A 276 16.70 13.70 13.18
C GLN A 276 16.17 12.27 12.95
N LEU A 277 16.82 11.49 12.08
CA LEU A 277 16.36 10.14 11.75
C LEU A 277 16.62 9.16 12.90
N GLU A 278 15.70 8.22 13.04
CA GLU A 278 15.83 7.05 13.93
C GLU A 278 16.06 5.76 13.13
N HIS A 279 15.52 5.69 11.92
CA HIS A 279 15.50 4.52 11.07
C HIS A 279 15.92 4.85 9.65
N LEU A 280 16.85 4.08 9.09
CA LEU A 280 17.33 4.26 7.73
C LEU A 280 17.33 2.94 6.97
N GLU A 281 16.74 2.91 5.78
CA GLU A 281 16.85 1.80 4.84
C GLU A 281 17.51 2.30 3.56
N ILE A 282 18.60 1.64 3.13
CA ILE A 282 19.32 1.98 1.90
C ILE A 282 19.48 0.74 1.05
N LYS A 283 18.97 0.81 -0.19
CA LYS A 283 19.31 -0.12 -1.27
C LYS A 283 20.36 0.49 -2.20
N ALA A 284 21.64 0.23 -1.92
CA ALA A 284 22.78 0.84 -2.63
C ALA A 284 23.99 -0.11 -2.68
N PRO A 285 24.96 0.13 -3.58
CA PRO A 285 26.25 -0.56 -3.53
C PRO A 285 27.10 -0.05 -2.35
N PHE A 286 27.56 -0.99 -1.53
CA PHE A 286 28.43 -0.73 -0.38
C PHE A 286 29.73 -1.55 -0.52
N PRO A 287 30.70 -1.06 -1.31
CA PRO A 287 32.02 -1.67 -1.36
C PRO A 287 32.77 -1.41 -0.04
N ASP A 288 33.79 -2.23 0.25
CA ASP A 288 34.49 -2.25 1.55
C ASP A 288 35.11 -0.88 1.91
N GLU A 289 35.48 -0.07 0.91
CA GLU A 289 36.03 1.27 1.09
C GLU A 289 35.05 2.26 1.72
N ARG A 290 33.74 2.02 1.62
CA ARG A 290 32.69 2.88 2.20
C ARG A 290 32.31 2.52 3.62
N LEU A 291 32.67 1.32 4.09
CA LEU A 291 32.29 0.86 5.43
C LEU A 291 32.69 1.87 6.52
N PRO A 292 33.90 2.47 6.51
CA PRO A 292 34.29 3.43 7.55
C PRO A 292 33.35 4.64 7.69
N LEU A 293 32.62 5.03 6.63
CA LEU A 293 31.64 6.13 6.66
C LEU A 293 30.38 5.77 7.46
N LEU A 294 30.09 4.48 7.63
CA LEU A 294 28.91 4.03 8.37
C LEU A 294 28.96 4.40 9.85
N LYS A 295 30.15 4.64 10.41
CA LYS A 295 30.30 5.08 11.82
C LYS A 295 29.55 6.38 12.11
N ASP A 296 29.36 7.24 11.10
CA ASP A 296 28.72 8.54 11.25
C ASP A 296 27.20 8.42 11.47
N PHE A 297 26.65 7.20 11.31
CA PHE A 297 25.24 6.87 11.54
C PHE A 297 24.97 6.33 12.94
N ALA A 298 25.91 6.46 13.88
CA ALA A 298 25.79 5.94 15.24
C ALA A 298 24.60 6.51 16.05
N PHE A 299 23.95 7.56 15.55
CA PHE A 299 22.73 8.14 16.13
C PHE A 299 21.46 7.32 15.82
N LEU A 300 21.49 6.44 14.80
CA LEU A 300 20.32 5.65 14.39
C LEU A 300 19.99 4.55 15.41
N LYS A 301 18.69 4.31 15.61
CA LYS A 301 18.17 3.15 16.34
C LYS A 301 18.24 1.89 15.48
N SER A 302 17.93 1.99 14.19
CA SER A 302 18.06 0.87 13.25
C SER A 302 18.53 1.31 11.87
N MET A 303 19.29 0.44 11.22
CA MET A 303 19.66 0.58 9.82
C MET A 303 19.38 -0.73 9.09
N ARG A 304 18.74 -0.65 7.93
CA ARG A 304 18.59 -1.76 7.00
C ARG A 304 19.42 -1.50 5.76
N LEU A 305 20.34 -2.42 5.46
CA LEU A 305 21.16 -2.37 4.26
C LEU A 305 20.69 -3.46 3.31
N VAL A 306 20.28 -3.05 2.11
CA VAL A 306 19.82 -3.95 1.06
C VAL A 306 20.87 -3.90 -0.07
N PRO A 307 21.58 -4.99 -0.35
CA PRO A 307 22.53 -5.01 -1.45
C PRO A 307 21.79 -4.92 -2.79
N VAL A 308 22.45 -4.35 -3.79
CA VAL A 308 21.89 -4.22 -5.14
C VAL A 308 21.83 -5.56 -5.87
N LYS A 309 22.81 -6.43 -5.60
CA LYS A 309 23.01 -7.69 -6.34
C LYS A 309 23.17 -8.88 -5.39
N ASP A 310 24.37 -9.06 -4.86
CA ASP A 310 24.72 -10.22 -4.04
C ASP A 310 24.59 -9.88 -2.55
N PRO A 311 24.14 -10.82 -1.69
CA PRO A 311 24.10 -10.62 -0.24
C PRO A 311 25.46 -10.17 0.31
N PHE A 312 25.45 -9.42 1.41
CA PHE A 312 26.69 -9.07 2.11
C PHE A 312 27.40 -10.34 2.60
N PRO A 313 28.71 -10.50 2.34
CA PRO A 313 29.49 -11.56 2.95
C PRO A 313 29.42 -11.44 4.49
N ALA A 314 29.42 -12.58 5.19
CA ALA A 314 29.31 -12.60 6.66
C ALA A 314 30.43 -11.77 7.35
N GLU A 315 31.63 -11.72 6.76
CA GLU A 315 32.73 -10.88 7.22
C GLU A 315 32.39 -9.38 7.11
N THR A 316 31.83 -8.95 5.97
CA THR A 316 31.36 -7.58 5.75
C THR A 316 30.22 -7.22 6.71
N GLU A 317 29.26 -8.12 6.93
CA GLU A 317 28.21 -7.91 7.93
C GLU A 317 28.79 -7.70 9.34
N ALA A 318 29.79 -8.51 9.72
CA ALA A 318 30.46 -8.39 11.02
C ALA A 318 31.20 -7.05 11.15
N LYS A 319 31.91 -6.61 10.11
CA LYS A 319 32.56 -5.28 10.06
C LYS A 319 31.54 -4.16 10.26
N ILE A 320 30.41 -4.22 9.55
CA ILE A 320 29.33 -3.22 9.65
C ILE A 320 28.74 -3.18 11.07
N LYS A 321 28.42 -4.34 11.65
CA LYS A 321 27.90 -4.43 13.03
C LYS A 321 28.91 -3.86 14.05
N ALA A 322 30.21 -4.11 13.85
CA ALA A 322 31.26 -3.59 14.72
C ALA A 322 31.40 -2.06 14.65
N LEU A 323 31.15 -1.45 13.48
CA LEU A 323 31.15 0.01 13.30
C LEU A 323 29.95 0.70 13.96
N LEU A 324 28.83 -0.02 14.13
CA LEU A 324 27.57 0.51 14.64
C LEU A 324 27.02 -0.34 15.81
N PRO A 325 27.76 -0.48 16.92
CA PRO A 325 27.44 -1.45 17.98
C PRO A 325 26.14 -1.16 18.74
N LYS A 326 25.58 0.05 18.61
CA LYS A 326 24.32 0.47 19.26
C LYS A 326 23.12 0.52 18.31
N THR A 327 23.35 0.30 17.01
CA THR A 327 22.30 0.38 15.99
C THR A 327 21.86 -1.03 15.62
N GLN A 328 20.55 -1.29 15.58
CA GLN A 328 20.03 -2.55 15.09
C GLN A 328 20.23 -2.64 13.57
N ILE A 329 21.18 -3.46 13.13
CA ILE A 329 21.46 -3.66 11.70
C ILE A 329 20.70 -4.88 11.16
N GLN A 330 20.02 -4.70 10.03
CA GLN A 330 19.39 -5.76 9.25
C GLN A 330 19.99 -5.81 7.85
N PHE A 331 20.35 -7.01 7.40
CA PHE A 331 20.76 -7.30 6.03
C PHE A 331 19.64 -8.08 5.35
N LYS A 332 19.33 -7.78 4.09
CA LYS A 332 18.32 -8.47 3.30
C LYS A 332 18.92 -9.01 2.01
#